data_AF-A0A8J7YYA4-F1
#
_entry.id   AF-A0A8J7YYA4-F1
#
_cell.length_a   1.000
_cell.length_b   1.000
_cell.length_c   1.000
_cell.angle_alpha   90.00
_cell.angle_beta   90.00
_cell.angle_gamma   90.00
#
_symmetry.space_group_name_H-M   'P 1'
#
loop_
_entity.id
_entity.type
_entity.pdbx_description
1 polymer ?
#
loop_
_entity_poly.entity_id
_entity_poly.type
_entity_poly.pdbx_seq_one_letter_code
_entity_poly.pdbx_strand_id
1 'polypeptide(L)'
;MTRILVDTNILIDREDLKEVSEGLQELLKILNETNNKIVIHPLSLEEIKNDKNAERRDIVLSKLKSYLVIELPPNPENDNKFMSLIGETDNTHDIVDNSMLYCIYKDVANFLITEDEKIHKKALKV
;
A
#
# COMPACT_ATOMS: atom_id res chain seq x y z
N MET A 1 -14.16 13.06 -0.10
CA MET A 1 -13.92 11.87 0.74
C MET A 1 -12.50 11.42 0.49
N THR A 2 -11.66 11.35 1.51
CA THR A 2 -10.23 11.07 1.37
C THR A 2 -9.98 9.58 1.25
N ARG A 3 -9.19 9.17 0.26
CA ARG A 3 -8.73 7.80 0.06
C ARG A 3 -7.29 7.67 0.56
N ILE A 4 -7.05 6.71 1.42
CA ILE A 4 -5.74 6.45 2.03
C ILE A 4 -5.29 5.08 1.58
N LEU A 5 -4.26 5.05 0.73
CA LEU A 5 -3.59 3.84 0.32
C LEU A 5 -2.64 3.40 1.44
N VAL A 6 -2.70 2.13 1.81
CA VAL A 6 -1.86 1.57 2.86
C VAL A 6 -0.93 0.54 2.24
N ASP A 7 0.34 0.66 2.59
CA ASP A 7 1.40 -0.26 2.18
C ASP A 7 1.16 -1.70 2.67
N THR A 8 1.67 -2.66 1.92
CA THR A 8 1.54 -4.10 2.17
C THR A 8 2.06 -4.49 3.55
N ASN A 9 3.20 -3.94 3.98
CA ASN A 9 3.79 -4.28 5.29
C ASN A 9 2.93 -3.81 6.46
N ILE A 10 2.30 -2.64 6.36
CA ILE A 10 1.39 -2.12 7.39
C ILE A 10 0.11 -2.94 7.45
N LEU A 11 -0.42 -3.35 6.28
CA LEU A 11 -1.57 -4.25 6.21
C LEU A 11 -1.25 -5.59 6.88
N ILE A 12 -0.08 -6.16 6.60
CA ILE A 12 0.37 -7.38 7.25
C ILE A 12 0.50 -7.16 8.75
N ASP A 13 1.21 -6.11 9.21
CA ASP A 13 1.42 -5.82 10.63
C ASP A 13 0.10 -5.75 11.42
N ARG A 14 -0.90 -5.08 10.84
CA ARG A 14 -2.24 -4.94 11.41
C ARG A 14 -3.01 -6.26 11.48
N GLU A 15 -2.96 -7.04 10.41
CA GLU A 15 -3.87 -8.18 10.21
C GLU A 15 -3.27 -9.53 10.61
N ASP A 16 -1.97 -9.57 10.90
CA ASP A 16 -1.26 -10.74 11.40
C ASP A 16 -1.77 -11.21 12.76
N LEU A 17 -1.40 -12.42 13.17
CA LEU A 17 -1.74 -13.01 14.47
C LEU A 17 -0.74 -12.56 15.54
N LYS A 18 -0.76 -11.27 15.86
CA LYS A 18 0.12 -10.66 16.88
C LYS A 18 -0.49 -9.41 17.50
N GLU A 19 0.17 -8.90 18.53
CA GLU A 19 -0.14 -7.59 19.09
C GLU A 19 0.25 -6.47 18.12
N VAL A 20 -0.64 -5.47 18.01
CA VAL A 20 -0.44 -4.30 17.16
C VAL A 20 0.45 -3.29 17.90
N SER A 21 1.44 -2.71 17.21
CA SER A 21 2.33 -1.71 17.81
C SER A 21 1.58 -0.46 18.27
N GLU A 22 2.09 0.26 19.28
CA GLU A 22 1.45 1.48 19.81
C GLU A 22 1.23 2.53 18.73
N GLY A 23 2.24 2.79 17.89
CA GLY A 23 2.13 3.74 16.78
C GLY A 23 1.04 3.35 15.77
N LEU A 24 0.92 2.06 15.45
CA LEU A 24 -0.15 1.59 14.57
C LEU A 24 -1.52 1.69 15.24
N GLN A 25 -1.63 1.46 16.56
CA GLN A 25 -2.88 1.68 17.30
C GLN A 25 -3.32 3.15 17.24
N GLU A 26 -2.40 4.09 17.44
CA GLU A 26 -2.69 5.53 17.33
C GLU A 26 -3.13 5.91 15.92
N LEU A 27 -2.43 5.43 14.89
CA LEU A 27 -2.81 5.63 13.50
C LEU A 27 -4.23 5.12 13.24
N LEU A 28 -4.55 3.90 13.67
CA LEU A 28 -5.87 3.30 13.47
C LEU A 28 -6.97 4.08 14.17
N LYS A 29 -6.70 4.62 15.37
CA LYS A 29 -7.63 5.49 16.07
C LYS A 29 -7.96 6.73 15.23
N ILE A 30 -6.94 7.41 14.71
CA ILE A 30 -7.11 8.60 13.85
C ILE A 30 -7.91 8.25 12.58
N LEU A 31 -7.59 7.13 11.93
CA LEU A 31 -8.28 6.68 10.72
C LEU A 31 -9.76 6.36 10.96
N ASN A 32 -10.10 5.82 12.14
CA ASN A 32 -11.48 5.49 12.52
C ASN A 32 -12.30 6.72 12.94
N GLU A 33 -11.67 7.74 13.52
CA GLU A 33 -12.33 8.98 13.95
C GLU A 33 -12.61 9.96 12.78
N THR A 34 -12.12 9.64 11.58
CA THR A 34 -12.17 10.51 10.41
C THR A 34 -13.01 9.89 9.28
N ASN A 35 -13.61 10.73 8.42
CA ASN A 35 -14.43 10.27 7.29
C ASN A 35 -13.58 9.85 6.07
N ASN A 36 -12.59 8.99 6.33
CA ASN A 36 -11.61 8.51 5.36
C ASN A 36 -11.97 7.09 4.88
N LYS A 37 -11.47 6.72 3.70
CA LYS A 37 -11.53 5.35 3.18
C LYS A 37 -10.14 4.79 3.07
N ILE A 38 -9.88 3.71 3.79
CA ILE A 38 -8.69 2.90 3.56
C ILE A 38 -8.92 2.10 2.28
N VAL A 39 -7.97 2.18 1.36
CA VAL A 39 -7.95 1.44 0.10
C VAL A 39 -6.65 0.63 0.01
N ILE A 40 -6.71 -0.50 -0.71
CA ILE A 40 -5.56 -1.38 -0.93
C ILE A 40 -5.27 -1.53 -2.42
N HIS A 41 -3.98 -1.60 -2.77
CA HIS A 41 -3.55 -1.88 -4.12
C HIS A 41 -3.67 -3.39 -4.41
N PRO A 42 -4.14 -3.82 -5.61
CA PRO A 42 -4.25 -5.24 -5.91
C PRO A 42 -2.90 -5.97 -5.88
N LEU A 43 -1.79 -5.30 -6.20
CA LEU A 43 -0.45 -5.90 -6.07
C LEU A 43 -0.10 -6.25 -4.61
N SER A 44 -0.61 -5.53 -3.61
CA SER A 44 -0.43 -5.92 -2.20
C SER A 44 -1.10 -7.25 -1.88
N LEU A 45 -2.25 -7.54 -2.50
CA LEU A 45 -2.90 -8.83 -2.36
C LEU A 45 -2.06 -9.94 -3.00
N GLU A 46 -1.45 -9.67 -4.16
CA GLU A 46 -0.54 -10.63 -4.81
C GLU A 46 0.74 -10.87 -3.99
N GLU A 47 1.33 -9.84 -3.39
CA GLU A 47 2.46 -9.98 -2.48
C GLU A 47 2.11 -10.88 -1.29
N ILE A 48 0.96 -10.66 -0.66
CA ILE A 48 0.52 -11.44 0.50
C ILE A 48 0.21 -12.89 0.12
N LYS A 49 -0.33 -13.14 -1.08
CA LYS A 49 -0.54 -14.52 -1.58
C LYS A 49 0.76 -15.31 -1.67
N ASN A 50 1.90 -14.64 -1.82
CA ASN A 50 3.22 -15.27 -1.87
C ASN A 50 3.84 -15.52 -0.48
N ASP A 51 3.13 -15.21 0.62
CA ASP A 51 3.59 -15.55 1.97
C ASP A 51 3.72 -17.09 2.12
N LYS A 52 4.92 -17.52 2.54
CA LYS A 52 5.31 -18.92 2.71
C LYS A 52 4.61 -19.58 3.90
N ASN A 53 4.19 -18.79 4.89
CA ASN A 53 3.40 -19.28 6.00
C ASN A 53 1.91 -19.30 5.60
N ALA A 54 1.41 -20.50 5.32
CA ALA A 54 0.04 -20.70 4.84
C ALA A 54 -1.04 -20.22 5.83
N GLU A 55 -0.85 -20.49 7.13
CA GLU A 55 -1.81 -20.09 8.15
C GLU A 55 -1.89 -18.56 8.25
N ARG A 56 -0.73 -17.91 8.36
CA ARG A 56 -0.63 -16.44 8.39
C ARG A 56 -1.25 -15.81 7.15
N ARG A 57 -0.90 -16.32 5.96
CA ARG A 57 -1.44 -15.85 4.68
C ARG A 57 -2.96 -15.91 4.66
N ASP A 58 -3.53 -17.06 5.01
CA ASP A 58 -4.97 -17.28 4.90
C ASP A 58 -5.74 -16.40 5.91
N ILE A 59 -5.18 -16.20 7.11
CA ILE A 59 -5.70 -15.25 8.10
C ILE A 59 -5.70 -13.83 7.54
N VAL A 60 -4.55 -13.32 7.09
CA VAL A 60 -4.43 -11.94 6.58
C VAL A 60 -5.34 -11.73 5.37
N LEU A 61 -5.33 -12.63 4.38
CA LEU A 61 -6.20 -12.54 3.20
C LEU A 61 -7.69 -12.57 3.55
N SER A 62 -8.09 -13.32 4.58
CA SER A 62 -9.49 -13.33 5.02
C SER A 62 -9.94 -11.97 5.54
N LYS A 63 -9.08 -11.27 6.30
CA LYS A 63 -9.35 -9.95 6.87
C LYS A 63 -9.28 -8.84 5.82
N LEU A 64 -8.38 -8.97 4.83
CA LEU A 64 -8.25 -7.99 3.75
C LEU A 64 -9.49 -7.86 2.86
N LYS A 65 -10.39 -8.85 2.86
CA LYS A 65 -11.70 -8.76 2.18
C LYS A 65 -12.60 -7.65 2.74
N SER A 66 -12.30 -7.13 3.93
CA SER A 66 -13.04 -5.99 4.52
C SER A 66 -12.63 -4.63 3.96
N TYR A 67 -11.52 -4.57 3.20
CA TYR A 67 -11.00 -3.33 2.63
C TYR A 67 -11.49 -3.10 1.21
N LEU A 68 -11.49 -1.84 0.79
CA LEU A 68 -11.76 -1.45 -0.58
C LEU A 68 -10.50 -1.68 -1.43
N VAL A 69 -10.61 -2.49 -2.47
CA VAL A 69 -9.54 -2.70 -3.44
C VAL A 69 -9.65 -1.66 -4.56
N ILE A 70 -8.52 -1.12 -5.00
CA ILE A 70 -8.48 -0.32 -6.23
C ILE A 70 -8.72 -1.26 -7.42
N GLU A 71 -9.88 -1.17 -8.07
CA GLU A 71 -10.29 -2.11 -9.13
C GLU A 71 -9.43 -2.00 -10.40
N LEU A 72 -9.08 -0.79 -10.80
CA LEU A 72 -8.31 -0.50 -12.03
C LEU A 72 -7.19 0.49 -11.71
N PRO A 73 -6.10 0.04 -11.05
CA PRO A 73 -4.98 0.92 -10.78
C PRO A 73 -4.30 1.34 -12.10
N PRO A 74 -3.82 2.59 -12.20
CA PRO A 74 -3.11 3.06 -13.37
C PRO A 74 -1.74 2.36 -13.46
N ASN A 75 -1.27 2.07 -14.68
CA ASN A 75 0.03 1.43 -14.90
C ASN A 75 1.12 2.50 -15.15
N PRO A 76 2.17 2.59 -14.30
CA PRO A 76 3.26 3.56 -14.48
C PRO A 76 4.12 3.33 -15.73
N GLU A 77 4.19 2.12 -16.28
CA GLU A 77 5.15 1.75 -17.34
C GLU A 77 5.05 2.61 -18.61
N ASN A 78 3.87 3.13 -18.92
CA ASN A 78 3.64 3.96 -20.11
C ASN A 78 3.82 5.46 -19.86
N ASP A 79 4.15 5.87 -18.64
CA ASP A 79 4.33 7.27 -18.26
C ASP A 79 5.81 7.62 -18.13
N ASN A 80 6.43 7.92 -19.27
CA ASN A 80 7.86 8.25 -19.35
C ASN A 80 8.26 9.38 -18.40
N LYS A 81 7.37 10.35 -18.15
CA LYS A 81 7.65 11.45 -17.22
C LYS A 81 7.76 10.92 -15.80
N PHE A 82 6.75 10.18 -15.34
CA PHE A 82 6.80 9.56 -14.02
C PHE A 82 8.01 8.64 -13.87
N MET A 83 8.21 7.70 -14.82
CA MET A 83 9.32 6.76 -14.80
C MET A 83 10.69 7.44 -14.74
N SER A 84 10.87 8.57 -15.43
CA SER A 84 12.12 9.35 -15.38
C SER A 84 12.40 9.99 -14.00
N LEU A 85 11.35 10.29 -13.21
CA LEU A 85 11.48 10.87 -11.87
C LEU A 85 11.81 9.81 -10.83
N ILE A 86 11.12 8.66 -10.89
CA ILE A 86 11.26 7.60 -9.89
C ILE A 86 12.49 6.72 -10.10
N GLY A 87 12.97 6.58 -11.35
CA GLY A 87 14.12 5.76 -11.71
C GLY A 87 13.76 4.33 -12.14
N GLU A 88 14.77 3.50 -12.36
CA GLU A 88 14.60 2.12 -12.83
C GLU A 88 13.97 1.21 -11.77
N THR A 89 13.23 0.19 -12.24
CA THR A 89 12.64 -0.88 -11.44
C THR A 89 13.57 -2.09 -11.46
N ASP A 90 14.31 -2.32 -10.37
CA ASP A 90 15.30 -3.40 -10.31
C ASP A 90 14.70 -4.77 -9.95
N ASN A 91 13.53 -4.78 -9.30
CA ASN A 91 12.88 -6.00 -8.81
C ASN A 91 11.36 -5.84 -8.68
N THR A 92 10.68 -6.94 -8.32
CA THR A 92 9.22 -7.00 -8.16
C THR A 92 8.68 -6.08 -7.06
N HIS A 93 9.46 -5.84 -6.00
CA HIS A 93 9.06 -4.95 -4.92
C HIS A 93 9.08 -3.49 -5.39
N ASP A 94 10.11 -3.10 -6.15
CA ASP A 94 10.15 -1.78 -6.79
C ASP A 94 8.96 -1.54 -7.73
N ILE A 95 8.46 -2.57 -8.42
CA ILE A 95 7.25 -2.48 -9.25
C ILE A 95 6.03 -2.16 -8.39
N VAL A 96 5.86 -2.80 -7.24
CA VAL A 96 4.75 -2.57 -6.33
C VAL A 96 4.81 -1.15 -5.77
N ASP A 97 5.96 -0.74 -5.24
CA ASP A 97 6.20 0.59 -4.67
C ASP A 97 5.90 1.70 -5.69
N ASN A 98 6.43 1.54 -6.90
CA ASN A 98 6.24 2.50 -7.97
C ASN A 98 4.77 2.55 -8.42
N SER A 99 4.06 1.42 -8.41
CA SER A 99 2.62 1.37 -8.69
C SER A 99 1.79 2.07 -7.61
N MET A 100 2.17 1.91 -6.33
CA MET A 100 1.52 2.62 -5.22
C MET A 100 1.75 4.13 -5.31
N LEU A 101 2.99 4.56 -5.54
CA LEU A 101 3.32 5.97 -5.75
C LEU A 101 2.59 6.54 -6.97
N TYR A 102 2.45 5.76 -8.04
CA TYR A 102 1.73 6.19 -9.23
C TYR A 102 0.24 6.40 -8.98
N CYS A 103 -0.36 5.63 -8.06
CA CYS A 103 -1.73 5.88 -7.62
C CYS A 103 -1.88 7.24 -6.92
N ILE A 104 -0.86 7.70 -6.19
CA ILE A 104 -0.84 9.05 -5.61
C ILE A 104 -0.63 10.09 -6.71
N TYR A 105 0.33 9.87 -7.60
CA TYR A 105 0.65 10.76 -8.72
C TYR A 105 -0.55 11.00 -9.67
N LYS A 106 -1.45 10.03 -9.78
CA LYS A 106 -2.68 10.10 -10.61
C LYS A 106 -3.96 10.39 -9.81
N ASP A 107 -3.84 10.84 -8.56
CA ASP A 107 -4.97 11.18 -7.69
C ASP A 107 -5.99 10.04 -7.46
N VAL A 108 -5.56 8.78 -7.58
CA VAL A 108 -6.38 7.60 -7.26
C VAL A 108 -6.55 7.44 -5.75
N ALA A 109 -5.50 7.80 -5.00
CA ALA A 109 -5.53 7.97 -3.56
C ALA A 109 -4.88 9.30 -3.16
N ASN A 110 -5.26 9.85 -2.02
CA ASN A 110 -4.78 11.15 -1.53
C ASN A 110 -3.52 11.04 -0.70
N PHE A 111 -3.39 9.95 0.06
CA PHE A 111 -2.24 9.68 0.91
C PHE A 111 -1.80 8.23 0.74
N LEU A 112 -0.49 8.00 0.80
CA LEU A 112 0.13 6.69 0.97
C LEU A 112 0.73 6.64 2.38
N ILE A 113 0.38 5.62 3.15
CA ILE A 113 1.01 5.33 4.45
C ILE A 113 1.96 4.16 4.25
N THR A 114 3.24 4.39 4.56
CA THR A 114 4.32 3.40 4.50
C THR A 114 5.42 3.75 5.50
N GLU A 115 6.11 2.73 5.99
CA GLU A 115 7.34 2.86 6.78
C GLU A 115 8.60 2.81 5.88
N ASP A 116 8.45 2.62 4.56
CA ASP A 116 9.58 2.48 3.64
C ASP A 116 10.20 3.85 3.29
N GLU A 117 11.41 4.08 3.83
CA GLU A 117 12.23 5.28 3.58
C GLU A 117 12.62 5.47 2.11
N LYS A 118 12.71 4.42 1.29
CA LYS A 118 12.94 4.53 -0.14
C LYS A 118 11.70 5.08 -0.84
N ILE A 119 10.50 4.64 -0.45
CA ILE A 119 9.25 5.21 -0.98
C ILE A 119 9.16 6.70 -0.63
N HIS A 120 9.47 7.08 0.62
CA HIS A 120 9.53 8.50 1.01
C HIS A 120 10.50 9.31 0.14
N LYS A 121 11.70 8.78 -0.13
CA LYS A 121 12.67 9.43 -1.02
C LYS A 121 12.20 9.55 -2.47
N LYS A 122 11.49 8.53 -2.99
CA LYS A 122 10.90 8.57 -4.33
C LYS A 122 9.76 9.60 -4.39
N ALA A 123 8.91 9.66 -3.35
CA ALA A 123 7.78 10.59 -3.26
C ALA A 123 8.19 12.07 -3.33
N LEU A 124 9.37 12.43 -2.81
CA LEU A 124 9.90 13.81 -2.92
C LEU A 124 10.23 14.24 -4.35
N LYS A 125 10.25 13.33 -5.32
CA LYS A 125 10.60 13.60 -6.72
C LYS A 125 9.39 13.78 -7.64
N VAL A 126 8.19 13.42 -7.18
CA VAL A 126 6.96 13.36 -7.98
C VAL A 126 5.98 14.46 -7.67
#